data_AF-A0A933NJN9-F1
#
_entry.id   AF-A0A933NJN9-F1
#
_cell.length_a   1.000
_cell.length_b   1.000
_cell.length_c   1.000
_cell.angle_alpha   90.00
_cell.angle_beta   90.00
_cell.angle_gamma   90.00
#
_symmetry.space_group_name_H-M   'P 1'
#
loop_
_entity.id
_entity.type
_entity.pdbx_description
1 polymer ?
#
loop_
_entity_poly.entity_id
_entity_poly.type
_entity_poly.pdbx_seq_one_letter_code
_entity_poly.pdbx_strand_id
1 'polypeptide(L)'
;MSFCRRSVNRPGRSTAVGVLAWHFARLGRRVVAVDLDLEAPGLGNLLLQDLPDYGLIDWLVESLVAPPDPSFIEDCLTFSPIADGTPGVVSVVPALGCKTKDYVSKVGRVFLPGVAENGDEIGLAERLGRLLSALAERDEPPDVVLLDSRAGLHDIGAAAVTRLGAEVFLFTRDEPQSWEACRLLFEHLSRSRSIEYGMPDADLRWKLKMVAAQVEKTQGSLARWLEASYETCSALYDDEARVPATGLPAQVFVRDDPEAPHHPLPVYFDQGLRGVVLLDDARRPPWPVIEAAFGQCLTAATARLFPAERGGAREQHPRTP
;
A
#
# COMPACT_ATOMS: atom_id res chain seq x y z
N MET A 1 5.73 19.68 28.93
CA MET A 1 7.00 19.21 28.36
C MET A 1 6.72 18.60 27.00
N SER A 2 7.17 19.22 25.91
CA SER A 2 6.96 18.69 24.55
C SER A 2 8.22 17.92 24.15
N PHE A 3 8.14 16.59 24.14
CA PHE A 3 9.22 15.76 23.61
C PHE A 3 9.14 15.78 22.09
N CYS A 4 9.88 16.69 21.45
CA CYS A 4 10.21 16.56 20.04
C CYS A 4 11.29 15.47 19.92
N ARG A 5 10.87 14.19 20.00
CA ARG A 5 11.59 13.17 19.24
C ARG A 5 11.37 13.56 17.79
N ARG A 6 12.43 13.89 17.04
CA ARG A 6 12.44 13.73 15.58
C ARG A 6 11.68 12.43 15.33
N SER A 7 10.54 12.52 14.64
CA SER A 7 9.74 11.37 14.25
C SER A 7 10.72 10.37 13.67
N VAL A 8 11.04 9.35 14.46
CA VAL A 8 11.81 8.20 14.02
C VAL A 8 11.01 7.70 12.84
N ASN A 9 11.59 7.75 11.64
CA ASN A 9 11.07 7.11 10.43
C ASN A 9 10.26 5.91 10.87
N ARG A 10 8.93 5.92 10.66
CA ARG A 10 8.13 4.75 11.02
C ARG A 10 8.77 3.58 10.30
N PRO A 11 9.22 2.55 11.03
CA PRO A 11 10.16 1.61 10.44
C PRO A 11 9.51 0.91 9.25
N GLY A 12 10.05 1.13 8.04
CA GLY A 12 9.86 0.25 6.89
C GLY A 12 8.86 0.65 5.79
N ARG A 13 7.79 1.44 6.02
CA ARG A 13 6.69 1.55 5.02
C ARG A 13 6.97 2.50 3.87
N SER A 14 7.20 3.78 4.12
CA SER A 14 7.61 4.73 3.08
C SER A 14 8.92 4.29 2.42
N THR A 15 9.83 3.69 3.20
CA THR A 15 11.02 3.00 2.66
C THR A 15 10.66 1.87 1.71
N ALA A 16 9.73 0.99 2.07
CA ALA A 16 9.28 -0.10 1.20
C ALA A 16 8.62 0.44 -0.07
N VAL A 17 7.81 1.51 0.02
CA VAL A 17 7.23 2.17 -1.16
C VAL A 17 8.33 2.72 -2.06
N GLY A 18 9.33 3.42 -1.51
CA GLY A 18 10.48 3.90 -2.28
C GLY A 18 11.31 2.78 -2.91
N VAL A 19 11.53 1.69 -2.19
CA VAL A 19 12.23 0.50 -2.69
C VAL A 19 11.44 -0.24 -3.77
N LEU A 20 10.11 -0.37 -3.62
CA LEU A 20 9.21 -0.93 -4.62
C LEU A 20 9.17 -0.06 -5.88
N ALA A 21 9.08 1.26 -5.73
CA ALA A 21 9.10 2.19 -6.84
C ALA A 21 10.41 2.05 -7.64
N TRP A 22 11.54 2.02 -6.94
CA TRP A 22 12.84 1.81 -7.59
C TRP A 22 12.95 0.44 -8.25
N HIS A 23 12.47 -0.61 -7.61
CA HIS A 23 12.42 -1.97 -8.17
C HIS A 23 11.62 -2.03 -9.48
N PHE A 24 10.41 -1.46 -9.49
CA PHE A 24 9.57 -1.45 -10.69
C PHE A 24 10.16 -0.57 -11.80
N ALA A 25 10.79 0.56 -11.48
CA ALA A 25 11.51 1.35 -12.47
C ALA A 25 12.68 0.58 -13.10
N ARG A 26 13.42 -0.23 -12.32
CA ARG A 26 14.45 -1.15 -12.84
C ARG A 26 13.88 -2.21 -13.77
N LEU A 27 12.61 -2.58 -13.62
CA LEU A 27 11.88 -3.48 -14.51
C LEU A 27 11.25 -2.76 -15.72
N GLY A 28 11.52 -1.46 -15.91
CA GLY A 28 11.01 -0.69 -17.03
C GLY A 28 9.60 -0.14 -16.84
N ARG A 29 9.08 -0.14 -15.60
CA ARG A 29 7.72 0.34 -15.30
C ARG A 29 7.68 1.84 -15.09
N ARG A 30 6.55 2.44 -15.46
CA ARG A 30 6.12 3.79 -15.08
C ARG A 30 5.36 3.70 -13.76
N VAL A 31 5.95 4.24 -12.70
CA VAL A 31 5.41 4.16 -11.34
C VAL A 31 4.95 5.56 -10.90
N VAL A 32 3.76 5.65 -10.31
CA VAL A 32 3.37 6.83 -9.53
C VAL A 32 3.29 6.44 -8.06
N ALA A 33 4.04 7.12 -7.20
CA ALA A 33 3.98 6.93 -5.75
C ALA A 33 3.22 8.09 -5.09
N VAL A 34 2.20 7.80 -4.29
CA VAL A 34 1.30 8.78 -3.68
C VAL A 34 1.45 8.74 -2.16
N ASP A 35 1.74 9.90 -1.55
CA ASP A 35 1.86 10.03 -0.09
C ASP A 35 0.48 10.26 0.55
N LEU A 36 -0.13 9.19 1.07
CA LEU A 36 -1.44 9.27 1.75
C LEU A 36 -1.31 9.61 3.26
N ASP A 37 -0.09 9.71 3.83
CA ASP A 37 0.11 10.12 5.23
C ASP A 37 0.09 11.65 5.35
N LEU A 38 -1.10 12.23 5.20
CA LEU A 38 -1.31 13.68 5.28
C LEU A 38 -1.00 14.28 6.67
N GLU A 39 -0.95 13.46 7.73
CA GLU A 39 -0.63 13.95 9.06
C GLU A 39 0.88 14.00 9.35
N ALA A 40 1.65 13.11 8.73
CA ALA A 40 3.09 12.98 8.91
C ALA A 40 3.77 12.60 7.59
N PRO A 41 3.74 13.50 6.58
CA PRO A 41 4.20 13.17 5.23
C PRO A 41 5.70 12.91 5.20
N GLY A 42 6.11 11.96 4.37
CA GLY A 42 7.48 11.46 4.35
C GLY A 42 7.99 11.02 2.99
N LEU A 43 7.10 10.68 2.06
CA LEU A 43 7.47 10.13 0.77
C LEU A 43 8.14 11.17 -0.12
N GLY A 44 7.65 12.43 -0.09
CA GLY A 44 8.27 13.55 -0.81
C GLY A 44 9.74 13.74 -0.41
N ASN A 45 10.04 13.79 0.90
CA ASN A 45 11.42 13.91 1.40
C ASN A 45 12.31 12.70 1.05
N LEU A 46 11.70 11.52 0.87
CA LEU A 46 12.41 10.29 0.56
C LEU A 46 12.74 10.17 -0.93
N LEU A 47 11.89 10.71 -1.81
CA LEU A 47 11.93 10.45 -3.25
C LEU A 47 12.08 11.71 -4.13
N LEU A 48 11.94 12.92 -3.60
CA LEU A 48 12.02 14.15 -4.40
C LEU A 48 13.18 15.06 -3.97
N GLN A 49 13.82 15.69 -4.95
CA GLN A 49 14.75 16.81 -4.72
C GLN A 49 13.98 18.13 -4.63
N ASP A 50 13.06 18.34 -5.57
CA ASP A 50 12.18 19.50 -5.63
C ASP A 50 10.71 19.05 -5.52
N LEU A 51 9.90 19.85 -4.83
CA LEU A 51 8.47 19.60 -4.73
C LEU A 51 7.74 20.18 -5.97
N PRO A 52 6.67 19.52 -6.43
CA PRO A 52 5.75 20.12 -7.40
C PRO A 52 5.06 21.36 -6.81
N ASP A 53 4.29 22.07 -7.64
CA ASP A 53 3.57 23.27 -7.21
C ASP A 53 2.56 22.94 -6.10
N TYR A 54 1.78 21.88 -6.30
CA TYR A 54 0.75 21.43 -5.37
C TYR A 54 0.97 19.97 -4.98
N GLY A 55 0.23 19.48 -3.98
CA GLY A 55 0.30 18.08 -3.55
C GLY A 55 -1.07 17.42 -3.45
N LEU A 56 -1.08 16.18 -2.99
CA LEU A 56 -2.30 15.40 -2.78
C LEU A 56 -3.34 16.16 -1.94
N ILE A 57 -2.89 16.89 -0.91
CA ILE A 57 -3.78 17.67 -0.05
C ILE A 57 -4.57 18.73 -0.83
N ASP A 58 -3.93 19.37 -1.82
CA ASP A 58 -4.54 20.42 -2.63
C ASP A 58 -5.57 19.80 -3.57
N TRP A 59 -5.20 18.71 -4.23
CA TRP A 59 -6.08 17.93 -5.09
C TRP A 59 -7.33 17.43 -4.33
N LEU A 60 -7.14 16.86 -3.13
CA LEU A 60 -8.24 16.34 -2.31
C LEU A 60 -9.17 17.43 -1.80
N VAL A 61 -8.66 18.62 -1.49
CA VAL A 61 -9.49 19.76 -1.07
C VAL A 61 -10.25 20.34 -2.25
N GLU A 62 -9.63 20.47 -3.43
CA GLU A 62 -10.32 20.93 -4.64
C GLU A 62 -11.47 19.98 -4.99
N SER A 63 -11.24 18.67 -4.83
CA SER A 63 -12.24 17.63 -5.10
C SER A 63 -13.46 17.63 -4.16
N LEU A 64 -13.50 18.48 -3.13
CA LEU A 64 -14.68 18.63 -2.26
C LEU A 64 -15.86 19.32 -2.95
N VAL A 65 -15.57 20.26 -3.85
CA VAL A 65 -16.59 21.14 -4.46
C VAL A 65 -17.04 20.61 -5.82
N ALA A 66 -16.08 20.18 -6.64
CA ALA A 66 -16.31 19.65 -7.97
C ALA A 66 -15.20 18.64 -8.32
N PRO A 67 -15.38 17.77 -9.32
CA PRO A 67 -14.26 17.03 -9.90
C PRO A 67 -13.15 18.02 -10.31
N PRO A 68 -11.90 17.86 -9.84
CA PRO A 68 -10.80 18.71 -10.28
C PRO A 68 -10.59 18.56 -11.78
N ASP A 69 -10.10 19.62 -12.44
CA ASP A 69 -9.61 19.51 -13.80
C ASP A 69 -8.58 18.37 -13.87
N PRO A 70 -8.74 17.36 -14.77
CA PRO A 70 -7.77 16.29 -14.91
C PRO A 70 -6.34 16.80 -15.10
N SER A 71 -6.14 17.95 -15.75
CA SER A 71 -4.79 18.50 -15.94
C SER A 71 -4.13 19.00 -14.64
N PHE A 72 -4.93 19.28 -13.59
CA PHE A 72 -4.40 19.72 -12.29
C PHE A 72 -3.55 18.65 -11.61
N ILE A 73 -3.69 17.38 -12.00
CA ILE A 73 -2.83 16.31 -11.48
C ILE A 73 -1.37 16.53 -11.85
N GLU A 74 -1.08 17.12 -13.02
CA GLU A 74 0.29 17.39 -13.47
C GLU A 74 0.98 18.44 -12.60
N ASP A 75 0.23 19.39 -12.03
CA ASP A 75 0.76 20.36 -11.07
C ASP A 75 0.97 19.75 -9.66
N CYS A 76 0.42 18.55 -9.43
CA CYS A 76 0.50 17.82 -8.18
C CYS A 76 1.58 16.72 -8.17
N LEU A 77 2.24 16.47 -9.30
CA LEU A 77 3.21 15.38 -9.46
C LEU A 77 4.53 15.87 -10.06
N THR A 78 5.63 15.19 -9.71
CA THR A 78 6.92 15.45 -10.34
C THR A 78 7.75 14.17 -10.42
N PHE A 79 8.76 14.15 -11.29
CA PHE A 79 9.66 13.02 -11.46
C PHE A 79 10.64 12.89 -10.30
N SER A 80 10.85 11.64 -9.86
CA SER A 80 11.83 11.28 -8.86
C SER A 80 13.14 10.84 -9.53
N PRO A 81 14.29 11.41 -9.12
CA PRO A 81 15.60 10.98 -9.63
C PRO A 81 16.01 9.60 -9.09
N ILE A 82 15.20 8.94 -8.25
CA ILE A 82 15.48 7.56 -7.82
C ILE A 82 15.57 6.59 -9.02
N ALA A 83 14.86 6.90 -10.10
CA ALA A 83 14.79 6.11 -11.33
C ALA A 83 15.91 6.45 -12.34
N ASP A 84 16.78 7.42 -12.05
CA ASP A 84 17.86 7.80 -12.96
C ASP A 84 18.75 6.57 -13.27
N GLY A 85 19.01 6.35 -14.56
CA GLY A 85 19.76 5.18 -15.04
C GLY A 85 18.97 3.86 -15.04
N THR A 86 17.67 3.87 -14.77
CA THR A 86 16.77 2.73 -14.94
C THR A 86 15.95 2.87 -16.24
N PRO A 87 15.43 1.76 -16.82
CA PRO A 87 14.60 1.84 -18.03
C PRO A 87 13.19 2.41 -17.78
N GLY A 88 12.72 2.44 -16.54
CA GLY A 88 11.42 2.99 -16.16
C GLY A 88 11.51 4.39 -15.57
N VAL A 89 10.39 4.89 -15.07
CA VAL A 89 10.29 6.21 -14.44
C VAL A 89 9.50 6.12 -13.14
N VAL A 90 9.82 6.99 -12.20
CA VAL A 90 9.06 7.17 -10.97
C VAL A 90 8.61 8.62 -10.92
N SER A 91 7.31 8.83 -10.79
CA SER A 91 6.73 10.12 -10.43
C SER A 91 6.13 10.04 -9.03
N VAL A 92 6.06 11.15 -8.32
CA VAL A 92 5.55 11.21 -6.96
C VAL A 92 4.49 12.28 -6.86
N VAL A 93 3.36 11.93 -6.25
CA VAL A 93 2.36 12.87 -5.73
C VAL A 93 2.63 13.00 -4.22
N PRO A 94 3.40 14.01 -3.78
CA PRO A 94 3.67 14.20 -2.36
C PRO A 94 2.41 14.71 -1.65
N ALA A 95 2.40 14.65 -0.31
CA ALA A 95 1.26 15.15 0.46
C ALA A 95 1.05 16.67 0.26
N LEU A 96 2.14 17.43 0.06
CA LEU A 96 2.14 18.86 -0.20
C LEU A 96 3.15 19.23 -1.29
N GLY A 97 2.86 20.31 -1.99
CA GLY A 97 3.76 21.00 -2.93
C GLY A 97 4.33 22.29 -2.34
N CYS A 98 5.18 22.96 -3.12
CA CYS A 98 5.87 24.19 -2.70
C CYS A 98 4.93 25.41 -2.62
N LYS A 99 3.79 25.40 -3.34
CA LYS A 99 2.75 26.44 -3.29
C LYS A 99 1.57 26.07 -2.40
N THR A 100 1.62 24.92 -1.71
CA THR A 100 0.58 24.53 -0.75
C THR A 100 0.50 25.52 0.40
N LYS A 101 -0.66 26.17 0.53
CA LYS A 101 -0.99 27.07 1.66
C LYS A 101 -1.94 26.40 2.64
N ASP A 102 -1.90 26.84 3.89
CA ASP A 102 -2.80 26.44 4.97
C ASP A 102 -2.91 24.92 5.17
N TYR A 103 -1.78 24.22 5.05
CA TYR A 103 -1.70 22.75 5.07
C TYR A 103 -2.49 22.11 6.24
N VAL A 104 -2.26 22.60 7.47
CA VAL A 104 -2.93 22.07 8.67
C VAL A 104 -4.45 22.21 8.58
N SER A 105 -4.93 23.35 8.08
CA SER A 105 -6.36 23.58 7.88
C SER A 105 -6.93 22.67 6.80
N LYS A 106 -6.17 22.40 5.74
CA LYS A 106 -6.56 21.48 4.66
C LYS A 106 -6.65 20.04 5.15
N VAL A 107 -5.72 19.57 6.00
CA VAL A 107 -5.76 18.22 6.61
C VAL A 107 -7.10 17.98 7.30
N GLY A 108 -7.59 18.95 8.08
CA GLY A 108 -8.90 18.82 8.74
C GLY A 108 -10.08 18.77 7.77
N ARG A 109 -9.97 19.40 6.59
CA ARG A 109 -11.04 19.44 5.57
C ARG A 109 -11.07 18.21 4.68
N VAL A 110 -9.94 17.54 4.47
CA VAL A 110 -9.88 16.37 3.58
C VAL A 110 -10.84 15.26 4.01
N PHE A 111 -11.18 15.15 5.29
CA PHE A 111 -12.11 14.14 5.79
C PHE A 111 -13.59 14.54 5.71
N LEU A 112 -13.88 15.78 5.32
CA LEU A 112 -15.26 16.18 5.05
C LEU A 112 -15.76 15.47 3.78
N PRO A 113 -17.05 15.11 3.72
CA PRO A 113 -17.62 14.66 2.48
C PRO A 113 -17.60 15.78 1.44
N GLY A 114 -17.36 15.40 0.19
CA GLY A 114 -17.49 16.28 -0.96
C GLY A 114 -18.86 16.13 -1.62
N VAL A 115 -19.05 16.82 -2.74
CA VAL A 115 -20.29 16.79 -3.53
C VAL A 115 -19.98 16.35 -4.97
N ALA A 116 -20.77 15.42 -5.50
CA ALA A 116 -20.73 15.02 -6.90
C ALA A 116 -21.55 15.97 -7.79
N GLU A 117 -21.37 15.90 -9.11
CA GLU A 117 -22.06 16.77 -10.08
C GLU A 117 -23.59 16.64 -10.02
N ASN A 118 -24.09 15.46 -9.66
CA ASN A 118 -25.51 15.17 -9.48
C ASN A 118 -26.06 15.62 -8.10
N GLY A 119 -25.22 16.22 -7.25
CA GLY A 119 -25.57 16.66 -5.90
C GLY A 119 -25.42 15.59 -4.81
N ASP A 120 -25.01 14.37 -5.15
CA ASP A 120 -24.81 13.31 -4.15
C ASP A 120 -23.55 13.55 -3.31
N GLU A 121 -23.60 13.13 -2.06
CA GLU A 121 -22.46 13.16 -1.15
C GLU A 121 -21.41 12.11 -1.56
N ILE A 122 -20.14 12.52 -1.66
CA ILE A 122 -19.03 11.61 -1.96
C ILE A 122 -18.01 11.60 -0.84
N GLY A 123 -17.62 10.39 -0.43
CA GLY A 123 -16.59 10.19 0.56
C GLY A 123 -15.18 10.42 0.01
N LEU A 124 -14.21 10.21 0.89
CA LEU A 124 -12.79 10.25 0.55
C LEU A 124 -12.39 9.11 -0.39
N ALA A 125 -13.07 7.98 -0.32
CA ALA A 125 -12.81 6.83 -1.20
C ALA A 125 -13.10 7.14 -2.67
N GLU A 126 -14.26 7.74 -2.92
CA GLU A 126 -14.70 8.14 -4.24
C GLU A 126 -13.80 9.24 -4.80
N ARG A 127 -13.39 10.19 -3.95
CA ARG A 127 -12.42 11.23 -4.34
C ARG A 127 -11.05 10.63 -4.65
N LEU A 128 -10.55 9.67 -3.88
CA LEU A 128 -9.34 8.92 -4.23
C LEU A 128 -9.51 8.11 -5.52
N GLY A 129 -10.70 7.56 -5.78
CA GLY A 129 -11.02 6.90 -7.05
C GLY A 129 -10.87 7.86 -8.23
N ARG A 130 -11.37 9.10 -8.10
CA ARG A 130 -11.18 10.16 -9.11
C ARG A 130 -9.70 10.53 -9.31
N LEU A 131 -8.89 10.54 -8.26
CA LEU A 131 -7.44 10.76 -8.37
C LEU A 131 -6.80 9.65 -9.23
N LEU A 132 -7.14 8.40 -8.95
CA LEU A 132 -6.63 7.26 -9.69
C LEU A 132 -7.10 7.27 -11.16
N SER A 133 -8.35 7.66 -11.42
CA SER A 133 -8.84 7.88 -12.78
C SER A 133 -8.05 8.96 -13.50
N ALA A 134 -7.81 10.12 -12.86
CA ALA A 134 -7.02 11.20 -13.45
C ALA A 134 -5.58 10.74 -13.78
N LEU A 135 -4.96 9.95 -12.90
CA LEU A 135 -3.65 9.36 -13.17
C LEU A 135 -3.66 8.38 -14.34
N ALA A 136 -4.73 7.59 -14.50
CA ALA A 136 -4.90 6.63 -15.60
C ALA A 136 -5.22 7.29 -16.94
N GLU A 137 -5.71 8.53 -16.94
CA GLU A 137 -6.09 9.30 -18.14
C GLU A 137 -4.98 10.23 -18.65
N ARG A 138 -3.83 10.28 -17.97
CA ARG A 138 -2.65 11.04 -18.41
C ARG A 138 -2.16 10.58 -19.78
N ASP A 139 -1.46 11.46 -20.49
CA ASP A 139 -0.81 11.13 -21.77
C ASP A 139 0.11 9.91 -21.65
N GLU A 140 0.82 9.82 -20.52
CA GLU A 140 1.64 8.67 -20.15
C GLU A 140 1.11 8.05 -18.85
N PRO A 141 0.12 7.14 -18.92
CA PRO A 141 -0.47 6.56 -17.72
C PRO A 141 0.53 5.64 -17.00
N PRO A 142 0.51 5.58 -15.66
CA PRO A 142 1.39 4.68 -14.92
C PRO A 142 1.00 3.22 -15.14
N ASP A 143 2.00 2.33 -15.11
CA ASP A 143 1.77 0.88 -15.09
C ASP A 143 1.37 0.41 -13.68
N VAL A 144 1.72 1.18 -12.64
CA VAL A 144 1.36 0.92 -11.25
C VAL A 144 1.31 2.22 -10.43
N VAL A 145 0.31 2.32 -9.55
CA VAL A 145 0.22 3.38 -8.53
C VAL A 145 0.48 2.76 -7.15
N LEU A 146 1.48 3.29 -6.43
CA LEU A 146 1.81 2.88 -5.07
C LEU A 146 1.26 3.89 -4.07
N LEU A 147 0.49 3.42 -3.10
CA LEU A 147 -0.18 4.25 -2.11
C LEU A 147 0.49 4.09 -0.73
N ASP A 148 1.23 5.12 -0.27
CA ASP A 148 1.85 5.13 1.06
C ASP A 148 0.84 5.59 2.12
N SER A 149 0.04 4.66 2.63
CA SER A 149 -0.97 4.93 3.66
C SER A 149 -0.48 4.61 5.07
N ARG A 150 -1.00 5.27 6.11
CA ARG A 150 -0.73 4.96 7.53
C ARG A 150 -1.22 3.56 7.92
N ALA A 151 -0.54 2.99 8.92
CA ALA A 151 -0.90 1.74 9.58
C ALA A 151 -1.99 2.10 10.57
N GLY A 152 -3.22 1.98 10.12
CA GLY A 152 -4.40 2.36 10.87
C GLY A 152 -5.54 2.60 9.90
N LEU A 153 -6.73 2.19 10.32
CA LEU A 153 -7.97 2.44 9.61
C LEU A 153 -8.35 3.93 9.77
N HIS A 154 -7.50 4.83 9.28
CA HIS A 154 -7.98 6.15 8.90
C HIS A 154 -8.84 5.95 7.64
N ASP A 155 -9.88 6.77 7.45
CA ASP A 155 -10.86 6.61 6.36
C ASP A 155 -10.21 6.36 4.98
N ILE A 156 -9.01 6.90 4.73
CA ILE A 156 -8.21 6.69 3.52
C ILE A 156 -7.77 5.23 3.33
N GLY A 157 -7.29 4.57 4.39
CA GLY A 157 -6.86 3.17 4.34
C GLY A 157 -8.05 2.23 4.14
N ALA A 158 -9.15 2.44 4.88
CA ALA A 158 -10.38 1.66 4.72
C ALA A 158 -10.98 1.80 3.32
N ALA A 159 -11.03 3.04 2.81
CA ALA A 159 -11.47 3.39 1.48
C ALA A 159 -10.64 2.71 0.38
N ALA A 160 -9.32 2.81 0.49
CA ALA A 160 -8.40 2.22 -0.49
C ALA A 160 -8.51 0.69 -0.54
N VAL A 161 -8.66 0.06 0.64
CA VAL A 161 -8.79 -1.38 0.79
C VAL A 161 -10.14 -1.87 0.24
N THR A 162 -11.25 -1.24 0.63
CA THR A 162 -12.61 -1.78 0.37
C THR A 162 -13.22 -1.35 -0.96
N ARG A 163 -12.92 -0.13 -1.45
CA ARG A 163 -13.58 0.45 -2.63
C ARG A 163 -12.68 0.56 -3.85
N LEU A 164 -11.39 0.81 -3.69
CA LEU A 164 -10.46 0.89 -4.83
C LEU A 164 -10.03 -0.49 -5.34
N GLY A 165 -10.28 -1.54 -4.55
CA GLY A 165 -9.95 -2.91 -4.94
C GLY A 165 -8.45 -3.14 -5.16
N ALA A 166 -7.61 -2.35 -4.50
CA ALA A 166 -6.15 -2.41 -4.61
C ALA A 166 -5.59 -3.65 -3.90
N GLU A 167 -4.40 -4.08 -4.34
CA GLU A 167 -3.55 -5.00 -3.57
C GLU A 167 -3.01 -4.28 -2.33
N VAL A 168 -3.10 -4.93 -1.16
CA VAL A 168 -2.79 -4.33 0.13
C VAL A 168 -1.68 -5.12 0.81
N PHE A 169 -0.55 -4.46 1.02
CA PHE A 169 0.58 -5.01 1.76
C PHE A 169 0.53 -4.52 3.21
N LEU A 170 0.17 -5.40 4.14
CA LEU A 170 0.04 -5.10 5.57
C LEU A 170 1.37 -5.33 6.29
N PHE A 171 2.15 -4.26 6.45
CA PHE A 171 3.43 -4.29 7.17
C PHE A 171 3.23 -4.38 8.68
N THR A 172 3.55 -5.55 9.25
CA THR A 172 3.37 -5.84 10.67
C THR A 172 4.70 -6.32 11.29
N ARG A 173 5.09 -5.71 12.40
CA ARG A 173 6.25 -6.12 13.20
C ARG A 173 5.82 -7.17 14.23
N ASP A 174 6.72 -8.04 14.64
CA ASP A 174 6.44 -9.04 15.68
C ASP A 174 6.43 -8.41 17.08
N GLU A 175 5.40 -7.59 17.34
CA GLU A 175 5.23 -6.85 18.59
C GLU A 175 3.76 -6.92 19.01
N PRO A 176 3.45 -7.08 20.32
CA PRO A 176 2.07 -7.21 20.80
C PRO A 176 1.15 -6.08 20.31
N GLN A 177 1.63 -4.84 20.28
CA GLN A 177 0.86 -3.69 19.82
C GLN A 177 0.54 -3.76 18.32
N SER A 178 1.45 -4.31 17.52
CA SER A 178 1.25 -4.46 16.07
C SER A 178 0.19 -5.52 15.79
N TRP A 179 0.23 -6.64 16.50
CA TRP A 179 -0.78 -7.70 16.38
C TRP A 179 -2.15 -7.24 16.87
N GLU A 180 -2.22 -6.46 17.95
CA GLU A 180 -3.49 -5.91 18.42
C GLU A 180 -4.14 -4.96 17.41
N ALA A 181 -3.35 -4.09 16.78
CA ALA A 181 -3.83 -3.25 15.70
C ALA A 181 -4.36 -4.07 14.51
N CYS A 182 -3.71 -5.20 14.18
CA CYS A 182 -4.19 -6.11 13.13
C CYS A 182 -5.52 -6.76 13.51
N ARG A 183 -5.70 -7.20 14.77
CA ARG A 183 -6.97 -7.77 15.25
C ARG A 183 -8.12 -6.80 15.09
N LEU A 184 -7.94 -5.56 15.54
CA LEU A 184 -8.96 -4.51 15.41
C LEU A 184 -9.30 -4.23 13.94
N LEU A 185 -8.28 -4.18 13.06
CA LEU A 185 -8.49 -4.03 11.62
C LEU A 185 -9.30 -5.18 11.05
N PHE A 186 -8.92 -6.41 11.36
CA PHE A 186 -9.57 -7.61 10.83
C PHE A 186 -10.99 -7.78 11.36
N GLU A 187 -11.23 -7.45 12.62
CA GLU A 187 -12.58 -7.40 13.18
C GLU A 187 -13.45 -6.38 12.42
N HIS A 188 -12.91 -5.20 12.10
CA HIS A 188 -13.62 -4.22 11.29
C HIS A 188 -13.88 -4.74 9.86
N LEU A 189 -12.85 -5.27 9.18
CA LEU A 189 -12.95 -5.75 7.81
C LEU A 189 -13.89 -6.95 7.67
N SER A 190 -13.98 -7.83 8.68
CA SER A 190 -14.88 -8.99 8.70
C SER A 190 -16.37 -8.62 8.52
N ARG A 191 -16.72 -7.36 8.80
CA ARG A 191 -18.07 -6.81 8.65
C ARG A 191 -18.28 -6.08 7.32
N SER A 192 -17.25 -5.99 6.49
CA SER A 192 -17.32 -5.36 5.17
C SER A 192 -18.15 -6.19 4.21
N ARG A 193 -18.85 -5.51 3.28
CA ARG A 193 -19.57 -6.17 2.18
C ARG A 193 -18.64 -6.85 1.18
N SER A 194 -17.35 -6.50 1.19
CA SER A 194 -16.32 -7.09 0.32
C SER A 194 -15.75 -8.41 0.86
N ILE A 195 -16.26 -8.91 2.00
CA ILE A 195 -15.92 -10.23 2.55
C ILE A 195 -17.17 -11.09 2.48
N GLU A 196 -17.10 -12.17 1.70
CA GLU A 196 -18.22 -13.06 1.41
C GLU A 196 -17.85 -14.50 1.71
N TYR A 197 -18.79 -15.26 2.27
CA TYR A 197 -18.56 -16.68 2.56
C TYR A 197 -18.18 -17.45 1.29
N GLY A 198 -17.18 -18.32 1.37
CA GLY A 198 -16.60 -19.06 0.25
C GLY A 198 -15.51 -18.29 -0.50
N MET A 199 -15.19 -17.05 -0.08
CA MET A 199 -14.07 -16.23 -0.56
C MET A 199 -13.97 -16.19 -2.11
N PRO A 200 -15.00 -15.67 -2.81
CA PRO A 200 -14.99 -15.59 -4.27
C PRO A 200 -13.79 -14.77 -4.79
N ASP A 201 -13.45 -14.88 -6.08
CA ASP A 201 -12.23 -14.28 -6.66
C ASP A 201 -12.07 -12.77 -6.39
N ALA A 202 -13.17 -12.02 -6.24
CA ALA A 202 -13.16 -10.58 -5.97
C ALA A 202 -13.08 -10.22 -4.47
N ASP A 203 -13.13 -11.23 -3.59
CA ASP A 203 -13.15 -11.06 -2.12
C ASP A 203 -11.91 -10.30 -1.66
N LEU A 204 -12.13 -9.37 -0.73
CA LEU A 204 -11.08 -8.51 -0.20
C LEU A 204 -9.91 -9.32 0.38
N ARG A 205 -10.18 -10.47 1.00
CA ARG A 205 -9.17 -11.29 1.65
C ARG A 205 -8.09 -11.76 0.67
N TRP A 206 -8.42 -11.93 -0.61
CA TRP A 206 -7.42 -12.27 -1.64
C TRP A 206 -6.44 -11.13 -1.93
N LYS A 207 -6.86 -9.88 -1.70
CA LYS A 207 -6.07 -8.67 -1.93
C LYS A 207 -5.23 -8.26 -0.73
N LEU A 208 -5.52 -8.82 0.45
CA LEU A 208 -4.74 -8.59 1.66
C LEU A 208 -3.53 -9.54 1.67
N LYS A 209 -2.32 -8.99 1.76
CA LYS A 209 -1.11 -9.78 1.97
C LYS A 209 -0.32 -9.26 3.16
N MET A 210 -0.03 -10.18 4.07
CA MET A 210 0.78 -9.93 5.24
C MET A 210 2.26 -9.75 4.87
N VAL A 211 2.89 -8.68 5.38
CA VAL A 211 4.32 -8.41 5.21
C VAL A 211 4.99 -8.43 6.57
N ALA A 212 5.90 -9.37 6.77
CA ALA A 212 6.67 -9.48 8.00
C ALA A 212 7.77 -8.42 8.01
N ALA A 213 7.50 -7.31 8.69
CA ALA A 213 8.35 -6.13 8.65
C ALA A 213 9.49 -6.23 9.68
N GLN A 214 10.71 -5.96 9.22
CA GLN A 214 11.92 -5.92 10.03
C GLN A 214 12.20 -7.22 10.79
N VAL A 215 11.99 -8.36 10.14
CA VAL A 215 12.26 -9.68 10.73
C VAL A 215 13.76 -9.85 10.92
N GLU A 216 14.20 -10.26 12.11
CA GLU A 216 15.58 -10.65 12.33
C GLU A 216 15.95 -11.90 11.54
N LYS A 217 17.17 -11.94 10.99
CA LYS A 217 17.72 -13.10 10.28
C LYS A 217 18.20 -14.19 11.26
N THR A 218 17.40 -14.47 12.29
CA THR A 218 17.67 -15.47 13.33
C THR A 218 16.79 -16.70 13.14
N GLN A 219 17.27 -17.88 13.57
CA GLN A 219 16.54 -19.13 13.40
C GLN A 219 15.18 -19.05 14.11
N GLY A 220 14.12 -19.40 13.39
CA GLY A 220 12.75 -19.45 13.91
C GLY A 220 12.02 -18.11 14.03
N SER A 221 12.65 -16.96 13.74
CA SER A 221 11.97 -15.65 13.84
C SER A 221 10.82 -15.51 12.84
N LEU A 222 11.01 -15.92 11.60
CA LEU A 222 9.92 -15.93 10.61
C LEU A 222 8.84 -16.97 10.95
N ALA A 223 9.21 -18.11 11.54
CA ALA A 223 8.25 -19.14 11.95
C ALA A 223 7.35 -18.66 13.10
N ARG A 224 7.92 -17.99 14.11
CA ARG A 224 7.13 -17.36 15.19
C ARG A 224 6.21 -16.27 14.63
N TRP A 225 6.71 -15.47 13.69
CA TRP A 225 5.90 -14.46 13.02
C TRP A 225 4.72 -15.08 12.27
N LEU A 226 4.96 -16.17 11.52
CA LEU A 226 3.93 -16.90 10.78
C LEU A 226 2.84 -17.44 11.71
N GLU A 227 3.21 -18.02 12.86
CA GLU A 227 2.25 -18.48 13.87
C GLU A 227 1.34 -17.34 14.33
N ALA A 228 1.91 -16.22 14.76
CA ALA A 228 1.14 -15.07 15.21
C ALA A 228 0.25 -14.48 14.11
N SER A 229 0.72 -14.49 12.86
CA SER A 229 -0.05 -14.05 11.70
C SER A 229 -1.23 -14.97 11.40
N TYR A 230 -1.01 -16.29 11.45
CA TYR A 230 -2.06 -17.28 11.25
C TYR A 230 -3.14 -17.15 12.32
N GLU A 231 -2.77 -17.08 13.60
CA GLU A 231 -3.71 -16.88 14.70
C GLU A 231 -4.54 -15.60 14.53
N THR A 232 -3.89 -14.51 14.11
CA THR A 232 -4.55 -13.20 13.94
C THR A 232 -5.48 -13.19 12.72
N CYS A 233 -5.04 -13.74 11.59
CA CYS A 233 -5.81 -13.78 10.35
C CYS A 233 -6.93 -14.82 10.36
N SER A 234 -6.86 -15.85 11.21
CA SER A 234 -7.89 -16.91 11.27
C SER A 234 -9.28 -16.35 11.53
N ALA A 235 -9.40 -15.23 12.24
CA ALA A 235 -10.66 -14.53 12.46
C ALA A 235 -11.30 -13.94 11.19
N LEU A 236 -10.57 -13.85 10.07
CA LEU A 236 -11.09 -13.42 8.77
C LEU A 236 -11.56 -14.58 7.88
N TYR A 237 -11.18 -15.82 8.20
CA TYR A 237 -11.53 -16.98 7.39
C TYR A 237 -12.94 -17.47 7.72
N ASP A 238 -13.47 -18.31 6.83
CA ASP A 238 -14.85 -18.78 6.98
C ASP A 238 -14.97 -19.73 8.18
N ASP A 239 -16.12 -19.66 8.85
CA ASP A 239 -16.48 -20.62 9.89
C ASP A 239 -17.00 -21.91 9.23
N GLU A 240 -16.27 -23.01 9.40
CA GLU A 240 -16.64 -24.33 8.88
C GLU A 240 -17.96 -24.86 9.49
N ALA A 241 -18.34 -24.39 10.68
CA ALA A 241 -19.61 -24.77 11.31
C ALA A 241 -20.82 -24.06 10.70
N ARG A 242 -20.59 -22.97 9.93
CA ARG A 242 -21.66 -22.23 9.27
C ARG A 242 -22.05 -22.95 7.98
N VAL A 243 -23.34 -23.26 7.83
CA VAL A 243 -23.90 -23.80 6.59
C VAL A 243 -24.50 -22.65 5.77
N PRO A 244 -23.85 -22.16 4.71
CA PRO A 244 -24.39 -21.06 3.91
C PRO A 244 -25.55 -21.56 3.03
N ALA A 245 -26.51 -20.67 2.76
CA ALA A 245 -27.60 -20.96 1.83
C ALA A 245 -27.12 -21.20 0.38
N THR A 246 -25.92 -20.72 0.04
CA THR A 246 -25.32 -20.84 -1.30
C THR A 246 -24.72 -22.21 -1.59
N GLY A 247 -24.51 -23.06 -0.57
CA GLY A 247 -23.87 -24.36 -0.72
C GLY A 247 -22.38 -24.31 -1.10
N LEU A 248 -21.75 -23.13 -1.06
CA LEU A 248 -20.31 -22.98 -1.23
C LEU A 248 -19.56 -23.57 -0.03
N PRO A 249 -18.40 -24.23 -0.22
CA PRO A 249 -17.57 -24.68 0.88
C PRO A 249 -16.96 -23.50 1.64
N ALA A 250 -16.65 -23.69 2.93
CA ALA A 250 -15.87 -22.74 3.70
C ALA A 250 -14.47 -22.59 3.10
N GLN A 251 -13.99 -21.36 2.94
CA GLN A 251 -12.58 -21.11 2.66
C GLN A 251 -11.81 -20.95 3.97
N VAL A 252 -11.03 -21.98 4.29
CA VAL A 252 -10.06 -22.01 5.40
C VAL A 252 -8.67 -22.32 4.86
N PHE A 253 -7.65 -22.00 5.65
CA PHE A 253 -6.25 -22.25 5.30
C PHE A 253 -5.55 -22.92 6.46
N VAL A 254 -4.58 -23.79 6.17
CA VAL A 254 -3.64 -24.27 7.18
C VAL A 254 -2.53 -23.24 7.40
N ARG A 255 -1.89 -23.25 8.57
CA ARG A 255 -0.85 -22.28 8.95
C ARG A 255 0.27 -22.15 7.91
N ASP A 256 0.71 -23.26 7.33
CA ASP A 256 1.87 -23.27 6.44
C ASP A 256 1.50 -23.13 4.95
N ASP A 257 0.24 -22.79 4.64
CA ASP A 257 -0.22 -22.61 3.25
C ASP A 257 0.45 -21.37 2.62
N PRO A 258 1.25 -21.51 1.55
CA PRO A 258 1.98 -20.40 0.94
C PRO A 258 1.08 -19.39 0.21
N GLU A 259 -0.10 -19.81 -0.24
CA GLU A 259 -1.03 -18.98 -0.99
C GLU A 259 -1.96 -18.19 -0.06
N ALA A 260 -2.02 -18.56 1.22
CA ALA A 260 -2.89 -17.91 2.17
C ALA A 260 -2.51 -16.43 2.43
N PRO A 261 -3.50 -15.55 2.69
CA PRO A 261 -3.27 -14.14 3.04
C PRO A 261 -2.31 -13.94 4.22
N HIS A 262 -2.32 -14.86 5.19
CA HIS A 262 -1.50 -14.80 6.40
C HIS A 262 -0.04 -15.21 6.19
N HIS A 263 0.27 -15.93 5.11
CA HIS A 263 1.63 -16.35 4.85
C HIS A 263 2.49 -15.12 4.51
N PRO A 264 3.54 -14.81 5.28
CA PRO A 264 4.22 -13.53 5.17
C PRO A 264 5.06 -13.40 3.91
N LEU A 265 5.13 -12.18 3.41
CA LEU A 265 6.26 -11.71 2.61
C LEU A 265 7.30 -11.11 3.56
N PRO A 266 8.51 -11.69 3.70
CA PRO A 266 9.47 -11.17 4.66
C PRO A 266 10.21 -9.94 4.13
N VAL A 267 10.33 -8.95 5.00
CA VAL A 267 11.27 -7.84 4.89
C VAL A 267 12.21 -7.91 6.08
N TYR A 268 13.46 -8.29 5.83
CA TYR A 268 14.42 -8.52 6.91
C TYR A 268 14.98 -7.21 7.45
N PHE A 269 15.25 -7.19 8.75
CA PHE A 269 16.04 -6.14 9.36
C PHE A 269 17.47 -6.17 8.78
N ASP A 270 17.94 -5.00 8.37
CA ASP A 270 19.32 -4.78 7.95
C ASP A 270 19.79 -3.44 8.51
N GLN A 271 20.96 -3.44 9.14
CA GLN A 271 21.53 -2.24 9.75
C GLN A 271 21.88 -1.18 8.71
N GLY A 272 22.26 -1.58 7.50
CA GLY A 272 22.57 -0.68 6.38
C GLY A 272 21.35 0.06 5.82
N LEU A 273 20.13 -0.39 6.15
CA LEU A 273 18.88 0.25 5.72
C LEU A 273 18.28 1.16 6.80
N ARG A 274 18.92 1.26 7.96
CA ARG A 274 18.48 2.15 9.03
C ARG A 274 18.74 3.61 8.63
N GLY A 275 17.68 4.40 8.52
CA GLY A 275 17.79 5.81 8.10
C GLY A 275 18.22 5.95 6.65
N VAL A 276 17.79 5.00 5.80
CA VAL A 276 18.10 4.97 4.37
C VAL A 276 17.87 6.33 3.70
N VAL A 277 18.81 6.70 2.84
CA VAL A 277 18.70 7.84 1.94
C VAL A 277 18.68 7.30 0.53
N LEU A 278 17.57 7.49 -0.19
CA LEU A 278 17.41 6.91 -1.53
C LEU A 278 17.84 7.87 -2.66
N LEU A 279 17.86 9.18 -2.43
CA LEU A 279 18.16 10.17 -3.49
C LEU A 279 19.63 10.51 -3.67
N ASP A 280 20.45 10.22 -2.66
CA ASP A 280 21.86 10.56 -2.67
C ASP A 280 22.65 9.33 -3.10
N ASP A 281 23.17 9.33 -4.33
CA ASP A 281 23.91 8.20 -4.91
C ASP A 281 25.09 7.73 -4.05
N ALA A 282 25.74 8.64 -3.32
CA ALA A 282 26.86 8.29 -2.45
C ALA A 282 26.43 7.60 -1.16
N ARG A 283 25.18 7.83 -0.71
CA ARG A 283 24.60 7.24 0.51
C ARG A 283 23.56 6.16 0.23
N ARG A 284 23.09 6.04 -1.01
CA ARG A 284 22.09 5.07 -1.44
C ARG A 284 22.62 3.65 -1.22
N PRO A 285 21.88 2.78 -0.52
CA PRO A 285 22.32 1.41 -0.35
C PRO A 285 22.48 0.73 -1.72
N PRO A 286 23.56 -0.02 -1.93
CA PRO A 286 23.75 -0.74 -3.18
C PRO A 286 22.67 -1.82 -3.30
N TRP A 287 22.28 -2.13 -4.54
CA TRP A 287 21.18 -3.06 -4.81
C TRP A 287 21.27 -4.41 -4.10
N PRO A 288 22.45 -5.07 -3.97
CA PRO A 288 22.54 -6.33 -3.23
C PRO A 288 22.10 -6.24 -1.77
N VAL A 289 22.24 -5.07 -1.11
CA VAL A 289 21.74 -4.84 0.26
C VAL A 289 20.23 -4.75 0.28
N ILE A 290 19.63 -4.07 -0.71
CA ILE A 290 18.18 -4.01 -0.90
C ILE A 290 17.62 -5.41 -1.16
N GLU A 291 18.22 -6.15 -2.09
CA GLU A 291 17.81 -7.50 -2.46
C GLU A 291 17.91 -8.47 -1.27
N ALA A 292 18.97 -8.39 -0.47
CA ALA A 292 19.14 -9.22 0.72
C ALA A 292 18.12 -8.95 1.84
N ALA A 293 17.44 -7.79 1.83
CA ALA A 293 16.44 -7.43 2.83
C ALA A 293 15.00 -7.55 2.29
N PHE A 294 14.77 -7.13 1.04
CA PHE A 294 13.46 -6.99 0.43
C PHE A 294 13.18 -8.00 -0.70
N GLY A 295 14.18 -8.76 -1.18
CA GLY A 295 14.09 -9.53 -2.44
C GLY A 295 12.90 -10.48 -2.54
N GLN A 296 12.57 -11.19 -1.46
CA GLN A 296 11.39 -12.08 -1.44
C GLN A 296 10.09 -11.27 -1.55
N CYS A 297 9.97 -10.17 -0.80
CA CYS A 297 8.83 -9.27 -0.88
C CYS A 297 8.71 -8.62 -2.26
N LEU A 298 9.81 -8.17 -2.87
CA LEU A 298 9.82 -7.57 -4.21
C LEU A 298 9.36 -8.55 -5.29
N THR A 299 9.87 -9.78 -5.23
CA THR A 299 9.51 -10.85 -6.18
C THR A 299 8.02 -11.16 -6.09
N ALA A 300 7.50 -11.36 -4.87
CA ALA A 300 6.09 -11.64 -4.67
C ALA A 300 5.19 -10.47 -5.05
N ALA A 301 5.57 -9.23 -4.70
CA ALA A 301 4.82 -8.03 -5.09
C ALA A 301 4.76 -7.89 -6.62
N THR A 302 5.88 -8.14 -7.32
CA THR A 302 5.92 -8.15 -8.79
C THR A 302 4.93 -9.17 -9.37
N ALA A 303 4.94 -10.40 -8.85
CA ALA A 303 4.07 -11.47 -9.34
C ALA A 303 2.57 -11.17 -9.11
N ARG A 304 2.24 -10.50 -8.00
CA ARG A 304 0.85 -10.13 -7.67
C ARG A 304 0.35 -8.96 -8.53
N LEU A 305 1.19 -7.96 -8.75
CA LEU A 305 0.81 -6.75 -9.49
C LEU A 305 0.88 -6.92 -11.01
N PHE A 306 1.72 -7.83 -11.51
CA PHE A 306 1.94 -8.07 -12.95
C PHE A 306 1.81 -9.56 -13.32
N PRO A 307 0.63 -10.20 -13.15
CA PRO A 307 0.47 -11.64 -13.28
C PRO A 307 0.62 -12.19 -14.72
N ALA A 308 0.45 -11.36 -15.75
CA ALA A 308 0.45 -11.78 -17.16
C ALA A 308 1.85 -12.09 -17.73
N GLU A 309 2.94 -11.82 -17.00
CA GLU A 309 4.31 -12.05 -17.46
C GLU A 309 4.83 -13.47 -17.14
N ARG A 310 3.99 -14.32 -16.55
CA ARG A 310 4.19 -15.79 -16.58
C ARG A 310 3.75 -16.32 -17.94
N GLY A 311 4.60 -16.16 -18.96
CA GLY A 311 4.51 -16.94 -20.19
C GLY A 311 4.74 -18.43 -19.87
N GLY A 312 3.64 -19.20 -19.81
CA GLY A 312 3.68 -20.66 -19.69
C GLY A 312 2.57 -21.22 -18.80
N ALA A 313 1.48 -21.65 -19.43
CA ALA A 313 0.42 -22.51 -18.89
C ALA A 313 -0.19 -22.09 -17.52
N ARG A 314 -1.32 -21.37 -17.57
CA ARG A 314 -2.40 -21.66 -16.63
C ARG A 314 -2.93 -23.06 -16.98
N GLU A 315 -2.27 -24.10 -16.49
CA GLU A 315 -2.96 -25.37 -16.28
C GLU A 315 -4.11 -25.07 -15.31
N GLN A 316 -5.32 -25.24 -15.81
CA GLN A 316 -6.52 -25.35 -15.01
C GLN A 316 -6.27 -26.50 -14.03
N HIS A 317 -5.86 -26.18 -12.79
CA HIS A 317 -5.69 -27.21 -11.79
C HIS A 317 -7.06 -27.71 -11.32
N PRO A 318 -7.24 -29.03 -11.18
CA PRO A 318 -8.54 -29.64 -11.00
C PRO A 318 -9.06 -29.37 -9.59
N ARG A 319 -10.32 -28.94 -9.52
CA ARG A 319 -11.11 -29.04 -8.30
C ARG A 319 -11.18 -30.52 -7.93
N THR A 320 -10.59 -30.89 -6.80
CA THR A 320 -10.76 -32.22 -6.21
C THR A 320 -12.04 -32.15 -5.36
N PRO A 321 -12.93 -33.15 -5.45
CA PRO A 321 -14.33 -33.04 -5.04
C PRO A 321 -14.58 -32.80 -3.55
#